data_AF-A0A6G7WE98-F1
#
_entry.id   AF-A0A6G7WE98-F1
#
_cell.length_a   1.000
_cell.length_b   1.000
_cell.length_c   1.000
_cell.angle_alpha   90.00
_cell.angle_beta   90.00
_cell.angle_gamma   90.00
#
_symmetry.space_group_name_H-M   'P 1'
#
loop_
_entity.id
_entity.type
_entity.pdbx_description
1 polymer ?
#
loop_
_entity_poly.entity_id
_entity_poly.type
_entity_poly.pdbx_seq_one_letter_code
_entity_poly.pdbx_strand_id
1 'polypeptide(L)'
;MLDIILILIVVVPLVLNILMLVSLSKQADERSARIKERATWVTFIASNGFAAYHVIKMFVKSFNHATITPYAGFSPLLFLGFMSICYFCSLLYYKRKFGG
;
A
#
# COMPACT_ATOMS: atom_id res chain seq x y z
N MET A 1 -23.20 2.59 -4.52
CA MET A 1 -22.73 1.18 -4.47
C MET A 1 -21.20 1.10 -4.63
N LEU A 2 -20.62 1.83 -5.59
CA LEU A 2 -19.17 1.86 -5.83
C LEU A 2 -18.38 2.45 -4.64
N ASP A 3 -18.96 3.43 -3.95
CA ASP A 3 -18.32 4.08 -2.78
C ASP A 3 -18.16 3.12 -1.59
N ILE A 4 -19.15 2.24 -1.37
CA ILE A 4 -19.11 1.23 -0.31
C ILE A 4 -17.98 0.22 -0.59
N ILE A 5 -17.83 -0.20 -1.85
CA ILE A 5 -16.76 -1.12 -2.27
C ILE A 5 -15.39 -0.48 -2.07
N LEU A 6 -15.23 0.79 -2.46
CA LEU A 6 -13.98 1.54 -2.27
C LEU A 6 -13.60 1.65 -0.79
N ILE A 7 -14.57 2.00 0.06
CA ILE A 7 -14.37 2.08 1.52
C ILE A 7 -13.93 0.71 2.06
N LEU A 8 -14.57 -0.37 1.64
CA LEU A 8 -14.26 -1.72 2.11
C LEU A 8 -12.85 -2.18 1.69
N ILE A 9 -12.44 -1.86 0.45
CA ILE A 9 -11.09 -2.13 -0.07
C ILE A 9 -10.01 -1.39 0.73
N VAL A 10 -10.32 -0.25 1.35
CA VAL A 10 -9.36 0.51 2.16
C VAL A 10 -9.42 0.08 3.63
N VAL A 11 -10.60 0.01 4.22
CA VAL A 11 -10.79 -0.23 5.66
C VAL A 11 -10.40 -1.64 6.05
N VAL A 12 -10.78 -2.66 5.26
CA VAL A 12 -10.48 -4.07 5.58
C VAL A 12 -8.97 -4.32 5.71
N PRO A 13 -8.12 -4.00 4.71
CA PRO A 13 -6.68 -4.23 4.85
C PRO A 13 -6.06 -3.39 5.96
N LEU A 14 -6.60 -2.20 6.25
CA LEU A 14 -6.12 -1.35 7.35
C LEU A 14 -6.36 -2.02 8.71
N VAL A 15 -7.58 -2.56 8.94
CA VAL A 15 -7.89 -3.36 10.13
C VAL A 15 -7.02 -4.61 10.21
N LEU A 16 -6.83 -5.32 9.11
CA LEU A 16 -5.99 -6.51 9.05
C LEU A 16 -4.52 -6.21 9.39
N ASN A 17 -4.00 -5.07 8.92
CA ASN A 17 -2.66 -4.60 9.28
C ASN A 17 -2.53 -4.34 10.79
N ILE A 18 -3.52 -3.68 11.41
CA ILE A 18 -3.52 -3.44 12.86
C ILE A 18 -3.52 -4.77 13.64
N LEU A 19 -4.43 -5.69 13.29
CA LEU A 19 -4.49 -7.02 13.93
C LEU A 19 -3.17 -7.77 13.80
N MET A 20 -2.54 -7.65 12.63
CA MET A 20 -1.26 -8.29 12.35
C MET A 20 -0.11 -7.68 13.15
N LEU A 21 -0.08 -6.36 13.28
CA LEU A 21 0.89 -5.64 14.11
C LEU A 21 0.76 -6.01 15.60
N VAL A 22 -0.48 -6.12 16.11
CA VAL A 22 -0.76 -6.60 17.48
C VAL A 22 -0.35 -8.07 17.64
N SER A 23 -0.52 -8.90 16.62
CA SER A 23 -0.01 -10.28 16.65
C SER A 23 1.53 -10.32 16.67
N LEU A 24 2.19 -9.39 15.99
CA LEU A 24 3.65 -9.31 15.93
C LEU A 24 4.26 -8.75 17.21
N SER A 25 3.60 -7.82 17.89
CA SER A 25 4.08 -7.29 19.18
C SER A 25 4.08 -8.34 20.30
N LYS A 26 3.35 -9.45 20.14
CA LYS A 26 3.42 -10.61 21.05
C LYS A 26 4.63 -11.52 20.77
N GLN A 27 5.35 -11.32 19.66
CA GLN A 27 6.59 -12.03 19.34
C GLN A 27 7.79 -11.23 19.86
N ALA A 28 8.88 -11.92 20.21
CA ALA A 28 10.12 -11.30 20.69
C ALA A 28 10.54 -10.07 19.85
N ASP A 29 10.95 -8.99 20.53
CA ASP A 29 11.09 -7.66 19.94
C ASP A 29 12.01 -7.60 18.71
N GLU A 30 13.13 -8.32 18.72
CA GLU A 30 14.06 -8.31 17.59
C GLU A 30 13.46 -8.93 16.32
N ARG A 31 12.65 -9.98 16.48
CA ARG A 31 12.06 -10.72 15.36
C ARG A 31 10.92 -9.93 14.74
N SER A 32 10.06 -9.37 15.60
CA SER A 32 8.96 -8.52 15.17
C SER A 32 9.46 -7.23 14.51
N ALA A 33 10.57 -6.65 15.00
CA ALA A 33 11.23 -5.49 14.41
C ALA A 33 11.71 -5.79 12.98
N ARG A 34 12.45 -6.89 12.76
CA ARG A 34 12.92 -7.26 11.41
C ARG A 34 11.78 -7.48 10.41
N ILE A 35 10.67 -8.10 10.84
CA ILE A 35 9.50 -8.32 9.97
C ILE A 35 8.88 -6.98 9.57
N LYS A 36 8.65 -6.09 10.54
CA LYS A 36 8.09 -4.75 10.30
C LYS A 36 8.98 -3.92 9.39
N GLU A 37 10.29 -3.96 9.61
CA GLU A 37 11.26 -3.23 8.81
C GLU A 37 11.23 -3.67 7.34
N ARG A 38 11.33 -4.99 7.08
CA ARG A 38 11.29 -5.51 5.71
C ARG A 38 9.96 -5.23 5.02
N ALA A 39 8.84 -5.35 5.73
CA ALA A 39 7.53 -5.01 5.19
C ALA A 39 7.42 -3.52 4.85
N THR A 40 7.97 -2.65 5.69
CA THR A 40 7.99 -1.20 5.46
C THR A 40 8.83 -0.83 4.24
N TRP A 41 10.03 -1.40 4.11
CA TRP A 41 10.89 -1.16 2.93
C TRP A 41 10.22 -1.55 1.61
N VAL A 42 9.61 -2.73 1.54
CA VAL A 42 8.90 -3.19 0.33
C VAL A 42 7.74 -2.25 -0.01
N THR A 43 6.97 -1.87 1.00
CA THR A 43 5.81 -0.99 0.81
C THR A 43 6.25 0.41 0.42
N PHE A 44 7.36 0.91 0.98
CA PHE A 44 7.95 2.19 0.60
C PHE A 44 8.34 2.22 -0.89
N ILE A 45 9.01 1.17 -1.38
CA ILE A 45 9.35 1.04 -2.80
C ILE A 45 8.08 1.03 -3.66
N ALA A 46 7.04 0.29 -3.22
CA ALA A 46 5.75 0.25 -3.91
C ALA A 46 5.07 1.63 -3.97
N SER A 47 5.04 2.41 -2.88
CA SER A 47 4.50 3.78 -2.90
C SER A 47 5.22 4.66 -3.90
N ASN A 48 6.55 4.62 -3.89
CA ASN A 48 7.35 5.47 -4.76
C ASN A 48 7.14 5.08 -6.23
N GLY A 49 7.03 3.78 -6.53
CA GLY A 49 6.68 3.30 -7.87
C GLY A 49 5.30 3.78 -8.32
N PHE A 50 4.29 3.71 -7.44
CA PHE A 50 2.94 4.19 -7.74
C PHE A 50 2.91 5.71 -7.99
N ALA A 51 3.61 6.48 -7.16
CA ALA A 51 3.73 7.93 -7.31
C ALA A 51 4.48 8.30 -8.60
N ALA A 52 5.61 7.65 -8.88
CA ALA A 52 6.38 7.84 -10.10
C ALA A 52 5.55 7.55 -11.36
N TYR A 53 4.74 6.49 -11.35
CA TYR A 53 3.82 6.19 -12.45
C TYR A 53 2.83 7.34 -12.70
N HIS A 54 2.25 7.93 -11.66
CA HIS A 54 1.32 9.06 -11.80
C HIS A 54 2.03 10.32 -12.32
N VAL A 55 3.26 10.58 -11.86
CA VAL A 55 4.08 11.70 -12.33
C VAL A 55 4.41 11.53 -13.81
N ILE A 56 4.89 10.36 -14.23
CA ILE A 56 5.20 10.07 -15.64
C ILE A 56 3.95 10.21 -16.51
N LYS A 57 2.82 9.66 -16.07
CA LYS A 57 1.54 9.76 -16.80
C LYS A 57 1.06 11.21 -16.94
N MET A 58 1.29 12.04 -15.92
CA MET A 58 1.00 13.47 -15.97
C MET A 58 1.85 14.16 -17.04
N PHE A 59 3.17 13.93 -17.05
CA PHE A 59 4.07 14.49 -18.07
C PHE A 59 3.67 14.05 -19.49
N VAL A 60 3.48 12.75 -19.73
CA VAL A 60 3.13 12.21 -21.06
C VAL A 60 1.83 12.82 -21.59
N LYS A 61 0.80 12.97 -20.74
CA LYS A 61 -0.46 13.61 -21.14
C LYS A 61 -0.29 15.10 -21.44
N SER A 62 0.55 15.79 -20.67
CA SER A 62 0.87 17.21 -20.90
C SER A 62 1.60 17.42 -22.22
N PHE A 63 2.55 16.53 -22.57
CA PHE A 63 3.31 16.62 -23.83
C PHE A 63 2.48 16.28 -25.07
N ASN A 64 1.49 15.39 -24.95
CA ASN A 64 0.69 14.94 -26.09
C ASN A 64 -0.53 15.83 -26.40
N HIS A 65 -0.69 16.99 -25.75
CA HIS A 65 -1.86 17.89 -25.93
C HIS A 65 -3.21 17.13 -25.86
N ALA A 66 -3.26 16.04 -25.09
CA ALA A 66 -4.42 15.16 -25.02
C ALA A 66 -5.49 15.75 -24.10
N THR A 67 -6.09 16.87 -24.50
CA THR A 67 -7.22 17.51 -23.85
C THR A 67 -8.53 16.91 -24.33
N ILE A 68 -9.00 15.82 -23.70
CA ILE A 68 -10.45 15.50 -23.72
C ILE A 68 -10.92 14.84 -22.41
N THR A 69 -10.06 14.16 -21.63
CA THR A 69 -10.48 13.59 -20.33
C THR A 69 -9.77 14.28 -19.17
N PRO A 70 -10.50 14.77 -18.14
CA PRO A 70 -9.89 15.21 -16.90
C PRO A 70 -8.97 14.09 -16.41
N TYR A 71 -7.70 14.39 -16.19
CA TYR A 71 -6.86 13.46 -15.45
C TYR A 71 -7.51 13.33 -14.07
N ALA A 72 -8.06 12.15 -13.76
CA ALA A 72 -8.71 11.87 -12.47
C ALA A 72 -7.75 11.97 -11.26
N GLY A 73 -6.51 12.44 -11.48
CA GLY A 73 -5.58 12.79 -10.43
C GLY A 73 -5.04 11.58 -9.69
N PHE A 74 -4.26 11.89 -8.67
CA PHE A 74 -3.88 10.96 -7.62
C PHE A 74 -5.05 10.86 -6.64
N SER A 75 -5.73 9.71 -6.57
CA SER A 75 -6.79 9.49 -5.58
C SER A 75 -6.16 9.03 -4.26
N PRO A 76 -6.26 9.80 -3.17
CA PRO A 76 -5.65 9.44 -1.89
C PRO A 76 -6.20 8.13 -1.33
N LEU A 77 -7.49 7.84 -1.55
CA LEU A 77 -8.11 6.59 -1.13
C LEU A 77 -7.55 5.38 -1.89
N LEU A 78 -7.40 5.48 -3.22
CA LEU A 78 -6.81 4.40 -4.01
C LEU A 78 -5.35 4.16 -3.64
N PHE A 79 -4.59 5.24 -3.38
CA PHE A 79 -3.22 5.13 -2.92
C PHE A 79 -3.14 4.45 -1.54
N LEU A 80 -4.00 4.87 -0.60
CA LEU A 80 -4.04 4.28 0.74
C LEU A 80 -4.42 2.79 0.71
N GLY A 81 -5.40 2.42 -0.11
CA GLY A 81 -5.80 1.03 -0.33
C GLY A 81 -4.67 0.20 -0.92
N PHE A 82 -4.03 0.70 -1.98
CA PHE A 82 -2.86 0.06 -2.61
C PHE A 82 -1.75 -0.19 -1.60
N MET A 83 -1.37 0.84 -0.83
CA MET A 83 -0.34 0.76 0.19
C MET A 83 -0.70 -0.21 1.32
N SER A 84 -1.95 -0.19 1.79
CA SER A 84 -2.42 -1.08 2.84
C SER A 84 -2.36 -2.55 2.41
N ILE A 85 -2.71 -2.86 1.16
CA ILE A 85 -2.63 -4.21 0.60
C ILE A 85 -1.17 -4.64 0.45
N CYS A 86 -0.31 -3.79 -0.11
CA CYS A 86 1.12 -4.09 -0.26
C CYS A 86 1.78 -4.37 1.10
N TYR A 87 1.47 -3.56 2.12
CA TYR A 87 1.99 -3.73 3.46
C TYR A 87 1.50 -5.02 4.10
N PHE A 88 0.20 -5.33 3.98
CA PHE A 88 -0.38 -6.56 4.52
C PHE A 88 0.22 -7.81 3.89
N CYS A 89 0.32 -7.84 2.56
CA CYS A 89 0.96 -8.94 1.83
C CYS A 89 2.42 -9.12 2.26
N SER A 90 3.16 -8.01 2.42
CA SER A 90 4.55 -8.04 2.86
C SER A 90 4.67 -8.55 4.31
N LEU A 91 3.82 -8.08 5.21
CA LEU A 91 3.75 -8.58 6.58
C LEU A 91 3.44 -10.09 6.62
N LEU A 92 2.46 -10.57 5.85
CA LEU A 92 2.12 -12.01 5.76
C LEU A 92 3.29 -12.83 5.25
N TYR A 93 3.94 -12.39 4.18
CA TYR A 93 5.09 -13.07 3.62
C TYR A 93 6.24 -13.17 4.64
N TYR A 94 6.61 -12.05 5.27
CA TYR A 94 7.72 -12.03 6.22
C TYR A 94 7.39 -12.67 7.56
N LYS A 95 6.13 -12.64 8.02
CA LYS A 95 5.69 -13.42 9.18
C LYS A 95 5.81 -14.92 8.90
N ARG A 96 5.46 -15.41 7.71
CA ARG A 96 5.66 -16.83 7.36
C ARG A 96 7.14 -17.17 7.21
N LYS A 97 7.93 -16.30 6.58
CA LYS A 97 9.36 -16.52 6.32
C LYS A 97 10.20 -16.50 7.59
N PHE A 98 9.92 -15.55 8.49
CA PHE A 98 10.75 -15.33 9.66
C PHE A 98 10.09 -15.76 10.96
N GLY A 99 8.78 -15.99 11.02
CA GLY A 99 7.97 -16.08 12.23
C GLY A 99 7.52 -17.48 12.67
N GLY A 100 8.17 -18.56 12.19
CA GLY A 100 7.95 -19.93 12.66
C GLY A 100 7.81 -20.08 14.17
#